data_AF-M8BNM8-F1
#
_entry.id   AF-M8BNM8-F1
#
_cell.length_a   1.000
_cell.length_b   1.000
_cell.length_c   1.000
_cell.angle_alpha   90.00
_cell.angle_beta   90.00
_cell.angle_gamma   90.00
#
_symmetry.space_group_name_H-M   'P 1'
#
loop_
_entity.id
_entity.type
_entity.pdbx_description
1 polymer ?
#
loop_
_entity_poly.entity_id
_entity_poly.type
_entity_poly.pdbx_seq_one_letter_code
_entity_poly.pdbx_strand_id
1 'polypeptide(L)'
;MKLLVDTQARRVLFAEASKDAVDFLFSLLALPVGTAVKLLGKESMVGCVGSLYGSVEKLDGTYVQPGAAKDALLHPSVLSPAMTTPLTVVPSAGSEGPVAETAVGMSGKGFAQGIVTYTVMDDLTVTPMSSISSITLLNTFAVRDLSALQEKTVSSSAMTR
;
A
#
# COMPACT_ATOMS: atom_id res chain seq x y z
N MET A 1 -4.31 -6.92 -9.76
CA MET A 1 -5.08 -5.73 -9.30
C MET A 1 -6.06 -5.36 -10.39
N LYS A 2 -7.22 -4.80 -10.05
CA LYS A 2 -8.18 -4.28 -11.04
C LYS A 2 -8.22 -2.75 -10.95
N LEU A 3 -8.32 -2.09 -12.09
CA LEU A 3 -8.36 -0.64 -12.20
C LEU A 3 -9.70 -0.26 -12.83
N LEU A 4 -10.36 0.73 -12.25
CA LEU A 4 -11.47 1.38 -12.92
C LEU A 4 -10.95 2.64 -13.61
N VAL A 5 -11.07 2.68 -14.94
CA VAL A 5 -10.53 3.75 -15.79
C VAL A 5 -11.68 4.50 -16.44
N ASP A 6 -11.66 5.82 -16.33
CA ASP A 6 -12.47 6.70 -17.15
C ASP A 6 -11.73 6.95 -18.48
N THR A 7 -12.28 6.40 -19.56
CA THR A 7 -11.66 6.52 -20.89
C THR A 7 -11.86 7.89 -21.53
N GLN A 8 -12.91 8.63 -21.13
CA GLN A 8 -13.18 9.98 -21.63
C GLN A 8 -12.22 10.97 -20.97
N ALA A 9 -12.10 10.92 -19.64
CA ALA A 9 -11.18 11.76 -18.88
C ALA A 9 -9.73 11.24 -18.87
N ARG A 10 -9.47 10.09 -19.50
CA ARG A 10 -8.17 9.40 -19.60
C ARG A 10 -7.45 9.28 -18.25
N ARG A 11 -8.18 8.87 -17.21
CA ARG A 11 -7.64 8.74 -15.84
C ARG A 11 -8.11 7.46 -15.17
N VAL A 12 -7.30 6.97 -14.24
CA VAL A 12 -7.69 5.92 -13.30
C VAL A 12 -8.48 6.57 -12.18
N LEU A 13 -9.67 6.05 -11.89
CA LEU A 13 -10.51 6.55 -10.79
C LEU A 13 -10.10 5.92 -9.47
N PHE A 14 -10.00 4.60 -9.44
CA PHE A 14 -9.49 3.85 -8.30
C PHE A 14 -9.05 2.44 -8.72
N ALA A 15 -8.27 1.81 -7.84
CA ALA A 15 -7.82 0.44 -7.99
C ALA A 15 -8.43 -0.44 -6.90
N GLU A 16 -8.92 -1.61 -7.29
CA GLU A 16 -9.22 -2.71 -6.40
C GLU A 16 -7.92 -3.52 -6.16
N ALA A 17 -7.48 -3.53 -4.91
CA ALA A 17 -6.22 -4.08 -4.45
C ALA A 17 -6.46 -5.24 -3.48
N SER A 18 -5.70 -6.32 -3.68
CA SER A 18 -5.59 -7.41 -2.71
C SER A 18 -4.65 -7.01 -1.58
N LYS A 19 -4.68 -7.79 -0.49
CA LYS A 19 -3.76 -7.68 0.63
C LYS A 19 -2.31 -7.49 0.19
N ASP A 20 -1.78 -8.30 -0.73
CA ASP A 20 -0.35 -8.25 -1.08
C ASP A 20 0.07 -6.89 -1.68
N ALA A 21 -0.82 -6.28 -2.48
CA ALA A 21 -0.55 -4.98 -3.06
C ALA A 21 -0.66 -3.85 -2.02
N VAL A 22 -1.58 -3.97 -1.07
CA VAL A 22 -1.70 -3.04 0.06
C VAL A 22 -0.53 -3.18 1.02
N ASP A 23 -0.09 -4.40 1.29
CA ASP A 23 1.11 -4.69 2.07
C ASP A 23 2.34 -4.07 1.44
N PHE A 24 2.47 -4.12 0.12
CA PHE A 24 3.53 -3.42 -0.59
C PHE A 24 3.45 -1.90 -0.33
N LEU A 25 2.28 -1.27 -0.53
CA LEU A 25 2.13 0.17 -0.25
C LEU A 25 2.48 0.53 1.20
N PHE A 26 2.03 -0.26 2.16
CA PHE A 26 2.32 -0.03 3.58
C PHE A 26 3.80 -0.32 3.91
N SER A 27 4.42 -1.33 3.29
CA SER A 27 5.85 -1.58 3.46
C SER A 27 6.70 -0.39 3.03
N LEU A 28 6.26 0.39 2.03
CA LEU A 28 6.96 1.63 1.64
C LEU A 28 6.96 2.67 2.77
N LEU A 29 5.92 2.70 3.60
CA LEU A 29 5.90 3.54 4.80
C LEU A 29 6.78 2.98 5.93
N ALA A 30 6.99 1.66 6.01
CA ALA A 30 7.92 1.07 6.97
C ALA A 30 9.40 1.36 6.64
N LEU A 31 9.70 1.79 5.42
CA LEU A 31 11.02 2.23 4.96
C LEU A 31 11.33 3.67 5.45
N PRO A 32 12.53 4.23 5.21
CA PRO A 32 12.91 5.58 5.66
C PRO A 32 11.95 6.70 5.25
N VAL A 33 11.05 6.44 4.28
CA VAL A 33 9.93 7.30 3.91
C VAL A 33 9.00 7.56 5.09
N GLY A 34 8.59 6.55 5.88
CA GLY A 34 7.75 6.79 7.06
C GLY A 34 8.46 7.57 8.15
N THR A 35 9.78 7.40 8.29
CA THR A 35 10.59 8.25 9.17
C THR A 35 10.56 9.70 8.69
N ALA A 36 10.66 9.96 7.38
CA ALA A 36 10.54 11.30 6.83
C ALA A 36 9.15 11.89 7.07
N VAL A 37 8.06 11.12 6.89
CA VAL A 37 6.69 11.57 7.21
C VAL A 37 6.55 11.93 8.68
N LYS A 38 7.13 11.11 9.57
CA LYS A 38 7.09 11.32 11.01
C LYS A 38 7.87 12.57 11.44
N LEU A 39 9.03 12.82 10.83
CA LEU A 39 9.88 13.96 11.16
C LEU A 39 9.35 15.28 10.58
N LEU A 40 8.83 15.26 9.35
CA LEU A 40 8.30 16.45 8.67
C LEU A 40 6.84 16.73 9.05
N GLY A 41 6.10 15.72 9.48
CA GLY A 41 4.66 15.79 9.70
C GLY A 41 3.86 15.60 8.41
N LYS A 42 2.67 14.99 8.54
CA LYS A 42 1.76 14.69 7.43
C LYS A 42 1.42 15.93 6.58
N GLU A 43 1.21 17.07 7.23
CA GLU A 43 0.84 18.34 6.57
C GLU A 43 1.99 18.98 5.78
N SER A 44 3.25 18.63 6.09
CA SER A 44 4.42 19.12 5.37
C SER A 44 4.83 18.21 4.21
N MET A 45 4.24 17.02 4.11
CA MET A 45 4.52 16.05 3.04
C MET A 45 3.73 16.43 1.79
N VAL A 46 4.44 16.60 0.67
CA VAL A 46 3.83 16.91 -0.63
C VAL A 46 3.52 15.62 -1.38
N GLY A 47 2.31 15.49 -1.93
CA GLY A 47 1.89 14.36 -2.76
C GLY A 47 1.12 13.27 -2.01
N CYS A 48 1.13 12.05 -2.54
CA CYS A 48 0.31 10.92 -2.08
C CYS A 48 0.80 10.25 -0.79
N VAL A 49 2.05 10.48 -0.38
CA VAL A 49 2.63 9.82 0.80
C VAL A 49 1.93 10.29 2.10
N GLY A 50 1.58 11.58 2.20
CA GLY A 50 0.83 12.11 3.33
C GLY A 50 -0.59 11.53 3.43
N SER A 51 -1.27 11.40 2.29
CA SER A 51 -2.58 10.74 2.18
C SER A 51 -2.51 9.26 2.59
N LEU A 52 -1.53 8.51 2.09
CA LEU A 52 -1.33 7.10 2.44
C LEU A 52 -1.08 6.92 3.95
N TYR A 53 -0.23 7.76 4.55
CA TYR A 53 0.02 7.73 6.00
C TYR A 53 -1.25 8.05 6.80
N GLY A 54 -1.98 9.10 6.41
CA GLY A 54 -3.28 9.44 7.01
C GLY A 54 -4.34 8.35 6.83
N SER A 55 -4.22 7.54 5.78
CA SER A 55 -5.07 6.38 5.56
C SER A 55 -4.80 5.28 6.57
N VAL A 56 -3.52 4.95 6.84
CA VAL A 56 -3.14 3.97 7.86
C VAL A 56 -3.61 4.40 9.26
N GLU A 57 -3.54 5.70 9.55
CA GLU A 57 -4.02 6.32 10.79
C GLU A 57 -5.56 6.17 10.94
N LYS A 58 -6.33 6.41 9.87
CA LYS A 58 -7.80 6.33 9.88
C LYS A 58 -8.36 4.92 9.71
N LEU A 59 -7.58 4.00 9.15
CA LEU A 59 -8.03 2.64 8.89
C LEU A 59 -8.34 1.95 10.23
N ASP A 60 -9.45 1.23 10.34
CA ASP A 60 -9.80 0.58 11.60
C ASP A 60 -8.87 -0.61 11.92
N GLY A 61 -8.73 -0.96 13.20
CA GLY A 61 -7.93 -2.11 13.65
C GLY A 61 -8.40 -3.45 13.12
N THR A 62 -9.66 -3.55 12.68
CA THR A 62 -10.21 -4.77 12.07
C THR A 62 -9.62 -5.06 10.69
N TYR A 63 -9.21 -4.03 9.95
CA TYR A 63 -8.72 -4.13 8.57
C TYR A 63 -7.19 -4.12 8.45
N VAL A 64 -6.49 -4.04 9.58
CA VAL A 64 -5.03 -4.12 9.68
C VAL A 64 -4.71 -5.26 10.64
N GLN A 65 -3.62 -5.99 10.42
CA GLN A 65 -3.21 -7.02 11.36
C GLN A 65 -3.01 -6.38 12.76
N PRO A 66 -3.80 -6.79 13.77
CA PRO A 66 -3.73 -6.19 15.10
C PRO A 66 -2.34 -6.39 15.72
N GLY A 67 -1.81 -5.34 16.35
CA GLY A 67 -0.53 -5.37 17.08
C GLY A 67 0.55 -4.50 16.45
N ALA A 68 1.82 -4.89 16.65
CA ALA A 68 3.02 -4.11 16.32
C ALA A 68 3.17 -3.71 14.84
N ALA A 69 2.38 -4.28 13.93
CA ALA A 69 2.43 -3.95 12.50
C ALA A 69 1.93 -2.53 12.22
N LYS A 70 0.88 -2.08 12.92
CA LYS A 70 0.30 -0.75 12.72
C LYS A 70 1.13 0.33 13.40
N ASP A 71 1.59 0.05 14.61
CA ASP A 71 2.56 0.90 15.30
C ASP A 71 3.89 0.98 14.56
N ALA A 72 4.36 -0.07 13.89
CA ALA A 72 5.58 -0.02 13.08
C ALA A 72 5.44 0.88 11.83
N LEU A 73 4.22 0.98 11.25
CA LEU A 73 3.94 1.89 10.14
C LEU A 73 3.86 3.36 10.58
N LEU A 74 3.28 3.62 11.75
CA LEU A 74 3.13 4.97 12.31
C LEU A 74 4.38 5.43 13.09
N HIS A 75 5.16 4.46 13.59
CA HIS A 75 6.37 4.65 14.36
C HIS A 75 7.47 3.71 13.86
N PRO A 76 7.99 3.95 12.64
CA PRO A 76 9.20 3.27 12.23
C PRO A 76 10.29 3.62 13.23
N SER A 77 10.75 2.61 13.97
CA SER A 77 11.89 2.76 14.87
C SER A 77 13.11 3.00 13.99
N VAL A 78 13.68 4.19 14.12
CA VAL A 78 15.00 4.50 13.60
C VAL A 78 15.97 3.52 14.23
N LEU A 79 16.40 2.52 13.45
CA LEU A 79 17.71 1.94 13.68
C LEU A 79 18.70 3.11 13.60
N SER A 80 19.48 3.28 14.66
CA SER A 80 20.49 4.31 14.80
C SER A 80 21.34 4.47 13.53
N PRO A 81 21.86 5.67 13.23
CA PRO A 81 22.59 5.96 12.01
C PRO A 81 23.97 5.31 12.08
N ALA A 82 24.03 4.01 11.78
CA ALA A 82 25.27 3.27 11.72
C ALA A 82 25.19 2.11 10.73
N MET A 83 24.48 2.24 9.60
CA MET A 83 24.71 1.34 8.45
C MET A 83 24.50 2.07 7.14
N THR A 84 25.61 2.59 6.62
CA THR A 84 25.81 2.81 5.18
C THR A 84 25.88 1.43 4.52
N THR A 85 24.72 0.84 4.21
CA THR A 85 24.67 -0.32 3.31
C THR A 85 23.75 0.02 2.15
N PRO A 86 24.24 0.02 0.91
CA PRO A 86 23.40 0.25 -0.26
C PRO A 86 22.30 -0.80 -0.31
N LEU A 87 21.10 -0.37 -0.70
CA LEU A 87 19.93 -1.22 -0.90
C LEU A 87 20.20 -2.16 -2.08
N THR A 88 20.87 -3.28 -1.82
CA THR A 88 21.11 -4.32 -2.83
C THR A 88 19.90 -5.24 -2.86
N VAL A 89 19.05 -5.09 -3.88
CA VAL A 89 18.07 -6.11 -4.26
C VAL A 89 18.87 -7.29 -4.82
N VAL A 90 19.03 -8.36 -4.05
CA VAL A 90 19.74 -9.58 -4.52
C VAL A 90 18.71 -10.69 -4.76
N PRO A 91 18.74 -11.38 -5.93
CA PRO A 91 17.98 -12.61 -6.13
C PRO A 91 18.69 -13.81 -5.48
N SER A 92 17.90 -14.69 -4.86
CA SER A 92 18.31 -15.82 -4.03
C SER A 92 19.07 -16.93 -4.80
N ALA A 93 20.12 -17.50 -4.18
CA ALA A 93 20.61 -18.86 -4.43
C ALA A 93 21.51 -19.41 -3.28
N GLY A 94 21.01 -20.44 -2.56
CA GLY A 94 21.77 -21.63 -2.11
C GLY A 94 22.80 -21.59 -0.95
N SER A 95 22.48 -22.36 0.11
CA SER A 95 23.36 -23.17 1.01
C SER A 95 23.94 -22.58 2.32
N GLU A 96 23.25 -22.93 3.41
CA GLU A 96 23.65 -23.46 4.74
C GLU A 96 24.92 -22.97 5.50
N GLY A 97 24.68 -22.29 6.64
CA GLY A 97 25.60 -22.06 7.77
C GLY A 97 24.95 -21.16 8.85
N PRO A 98 25.17 -21.36 10.17
CA PRO A 98 24.33 -20.78 11.22
C PRO A 98 24.76 -19.35 11.53
N VAL A 99 24.15 -18.41 10.83
CA VAL A 99 24.02 -17.02 11.27
C VAL A 99 22.57 -16.83 11.70
N ALA A 100 22.36 -16.09 12.79
CA ALA A 100 21.05 -15.82 13.36
C ALA A 100 20.11 -15.20 12.31
N GLU A 101 19.44 -16.09 11.60
CA GLU A 101 18.28 -15.84 10.79
C GLU A 101 17.20 -15.34 11.76
N THR A 102 17.01 -14.03 11.81
CA THR A 102 15.63 -13.55 11.91
C THR A 102 15.01 -13.76 10.55
N ALA A 103 14.86 -15.04 10.18
CA ALA A 103 13.85 -15.48 9.25
C ALA A 103 12.53 -15.11 9.90
N VAL A 104 12.07 -13.89 9.62
CA VAL A 104 10.64 -13.66 9.61
C VAL A 104 10.14 -14.59 8.53
N GLY A 105 9.74 -15.79 8.92
CA GLY A 105 8.99 -16.67 8.06
C GLY A 105 7.86 -15.86 7.46
N MET A 106 8.02 -15.46 6.20
CA MET A 106 7.03 -14.72 5.41
C MET A 106 5.94 -15.70 4.98
N SER A 107 5.31 -16.34 5.95
CA SER A 107 4.13 -17.16 5.76
C SER A 107 3.07 -16.63 6.71
N GLY A 108 2.45 -15.51 6.31
CA GLY A 108 1.18 -15.06 6.90
C GLY A 108 1.12 -13.64 7.47
N LYS A 109 2.23 -12.98 7.83
CA LYS A 109 2.19 -11.65 8.47
C LYS A 109 2.34 -10.50 7.46
N GLY A 110 1.22 -10.14 6.84
CA GLY A 110 1.09 -8.87 6.13
C GLY A 110 0.69 -7.74 7.08
N PHE A 111 0.57 -6.51 6.57
CA PHE A 111 -0.03 -5.39 7.29
C PHE A 111 -1.56 -5.38 7.14
N ALA A 112 -2.07 -5.70 5.95
CA ALA A 112 -3.48 -5.76 5.63
C ALA A 112 -4.09 -7.14 5.93
N GLN A 113 -5.42 -7.16 6.08
CA GLN A 113 -6.18 -8.38 6.33
C GLN A 113 -6.47 -9.12 5.01
N GLY A 114 -6.15 -10.42 4.98
CA GLY A 114 -6.14 -11.21 3.74
C GLY A 114 -7.50 -11.48 3.11
N ILE A 115 -8.57 -11.35 3.87
CA ILE A 115 -9.94 -11.59 3.42
C ILE A 115 -10.63 -10.33 2.89
N VAL A 116 -9.96 -9.18 2.95
CA VAL A 116 -10.54 -7.89 2.60
C VAL A 116 -9.92 -7.38 1.30
N THR A 117 -10.80 -6.94 0.41
CA THR A 117 -10.44 -6.17 -0.77
C THR A 117 -10.37 -4.69 -0.40
N TYR A 118 -9.35 -3.98 -0.88
CA TYR A 118 -9.15 -2.57 -0.59
C TYR A 118 -9.31 -1.74 -1.86
N THR A 119 -9.81 -0.52 -1.69
CA THR A 119 -9.82 0.51 -2.71
C THR A 119 -8.60 1.41 -2.51
N VAL A 120 -7.80 1.59 -3.56
CA VAL A 120 -6.67 2.53 -3.61
C VAL A 120 -7.03 3.67 -4.57
N MET A 121 -6.99 4.90 -4.05
CA MET A 121 -7.27 6.12 -4.82
C MET A 121 -5.99 6.68 -5.48
N ASP A 122 -6.12 7.72 -6.31
CA ASP A 122 -5.01 8.38 -7.00
C ASP A 122 -4.02 9.05 -6.05
N ASP A 123 -4.50 9.52 -4.90
CA ASP A 123 -3.68 10.05 -3.81
C ASP A 123 -3.10 8.95 -2.90
N LEU A 124 -3.19 7.68 -3.31
CA LEU A 124 -2.83 6.49 -2.54
C LEU A 124 -3.61 6.31 -1.23
N THR A 125 -4.73 6.99 -1.03
CA THR A 125 -5.62 6.68 0.09
C THR A 125 -6.13 5.24 -0.06
N VAL A 126 -5.97 4.44 1.00
CA VAL A 126 -6.34 3.02 1.07
C VAL A 126 -7.53 2.85 2.03
N THR A 127 -8.66 2.41 1.49
CA THR A 127 -9.87 2.15 2.29
C THR A 127 -10.41 0.74 2.04
N PRO A 128 -11.13 0.12 2.99
CA PRO A 128 -11.82 -1.14 2.72
C PRO A 128 -12.85 -0.96 1.61
N MET A 129 -12.90 -1.90 0.67
CA MET A 129 -13.87 -1.84 -0.42
C MET A 129 -15.27 -2.15 0.11
N SER A 130 -16.23 -1.32 -0.27
CA SER A 130 -17.66 -1.56 -0.09
C SER A 130 -18.38 -1.34 -1.40
N SER A 131 -19.24 -2.27 -1.79
CA SER A 131 -20.02 -2.21 -3.05
C SER A 131 -21.00 -1.04 -3.09
N ILE A 132 -21.38 -0.49 -1.93
CA ILE A 132 -22.23 0.71 -1.85
C ILE A 132 -21.37 1.97 -1.91
N SER A 133 -20.18 1.94 -1.28
CA SER A 133 -19.24 3.06 -1.30
C SER A 133 -18.59 3.28 -2.67
N SER A 134 -18.43 2.23 -3.48
CA SER A 134 -17.99 2.35 -4.88
C SER A 134 -18.96 3.19 -5.72
N ILE A 135 -20.26 3.14 -5.44
CA ILE A 135 -21.26 4.00 -6.11
C ILE A 135 -21.06 5.46 -5.70
N THR A 136 -20.86 5.74 -4.42
CA THR A 136 -20.57 7.10 -3.93
C THR A 136 -19.26 7.64 -4.52
N LEU A 137 -18.23 6.80 -4.69
CA LEU A 137 -16.98 7.17 -5.34
C LEU A 137 -17.18 7.63 -6.78
N LEU A 138 -18.07 6.99 -7.55
CA LEU A 138 -18.39 7.44 -8.91
C LEU A 138 -18.94 8.87 -8.91
N ASN A 139 -19.80 9.20 -7.94
CA ASN A 139 -20.31 10.56 -7.79
C ASN A 139 -19.21 11.54 -7.34
N THR A 140 -18.32 11.14 -6.42
CA THR A 140 -17.17 11.94 -5.99
C THR A 140 -16.24 12.28 -7.16
N PHE A 141 -16.04 11.33 -8.07
CA PHE A 141 -15.26 11.54 -9.31
C PHE A 141 -16.07 12.19 -10.44
N ALA A 142 -17.28 12.67 -10.15
CA ALA A 142 -18.19 13.31 -11.10
C ALA A 142 -18.48 12.46 -12.37
N VAL A 143 -18.46 11.14 -12.23
CA VAL A 143 -18.78 10.22 -13.31
C VAL A 143 -20.29 10.26 -13.57
N ARG A 144 -20.67 10.82 -14.70
CA ARG A 144 -22.08 10.89 -15.15
C ARG A 144 -22.41 9.87 -16.23
N ASP A 145 -21.38 9.40 -16.94
CA ASP A 145 -21.52 8.42 -17.99
C ASP A 145 -20.73 7.15 -17.64
N LEU A 146 -21.46 6.10 -17.25
CA LEU A 146 -20.88 4.82 -16.90
C LEU A 146 -20.39 4.05 -18.14
N SER A 147 -20.86 4.41 -19.34
CA SER A 147 -20.44 3.74 -20.58
C SER A 147 -18.98 4.06 -20.96
N ALA A 148 -18.44 5.16 -20.40
CA ALA A 148 -17.05 5.55 -20.52
C ALA A 148 -16.10 4.80 -19.58
N LEU A 149 -16.64 4.05 -18.61
CA LEU A 149 -15.83 3.34 -17.64
C LEU A 149 -15.38 2.00 -18.18
N GLN A 150 -14.10 1.68 -17.97
CA GLN A 150 -13.55 0.37 -18.27
C GLN A 150 -12.84 -0.21 -17.06
N GLU A 151 -13.10 -1.49 -16.80
CA GLU A 151 -12.28 -2.29 -15.90
C GLU A 151 -11.05 -2.78 -16.65
N LYS A 152 -9.86 -2.53 -16.09
CA LYS A 152 -8.60 -3.04 -16.58
C LYS A 152 -7.90 -3.86 -15.52
N THR A 153 -7.64 -5.12 -15.80
CA THR A 153 -6.87 -5.99 -14.91
C THR A 153 -5.38 -5.85 -15.20
N VAL A 154 -4.58 -5.65 -14.15
CA VAL A 154 -3.12 -5.67 -14.19
C VAL A 154 -2.63 -6.92 -13.50
N SER A 155 -1.98 -7.80 -14.25
CA SER A 155 -1.25 -8.95 -13.72
C SER A 155 0.20 -8.55 -13.44
N SER A 156 0.73 -8.97 -12.28
CA SER A 156 2.13 -8.77 -11.89
C SER A 156 3.14 -9.46 -12.82
N SER A 157 2.67 -10.32 -13.72
CA SER A 157 3.48 -11.04 -14.73
C SER A 157 3.86 -10.23 -15.96
N ALA A 158 3.33 -9.01 -16.15
CA ALA A 158 3.58 -8.21 -17.35
C ALA A 158 4.86 -7.34 -17.30
N MET A 159 5.59 -7.34 -16.17
CA MET A 159 6.77 -6.48 -15.95
C MET A 159 8.11 -7.22 -16.08
N THR A 160 8.12 -8.40 -16.71
CA THR A 160 9.33 -9.23 -16.89
C THR A 160 9.63 -9.55 -18.35
N ARG A 161 9.16 -8.75 -19.31
CA ARG A 161 9.45 -8.96 -20.73
C ARG A 161 9.83 -7.69 -21.45
#